data_AF-V4UTG1-F1
#
_entry.id   AF-V4UTG1-F1
#
_cell.length_a   1.000
_cell.length_b   1.000
_cell.length_c   1.000
_cell.angle_alpha   90.00
_cell.angle_beta   90.00
_cell.angle_gamma   90.00
#
_symmetry.space_group_name_H-M   'P 1'
#
loop_
_entity.id
_entity.type
_entity.pdbx_description
1 polymer ?
#
loop_
_entity_poly.entity_id
_entity_poly.type
_entity_poly.pdbx_seq_one_letter_code
_entity_poly.pdbx_strand_id
1 'polypeptide(L)' 'IIQPGGRCYNPNNYYSHASVVMHLYYKANYKLPHTCDFMQSGLIISQDPSVGECIYEP' A
#
# COMPACT_ATOMS: atom_id res chain seq x y z
N ILE A 1 -0.23 0.21 -11.20
CA ILE A 1 -1.29 0.93 -10.46
C ILE A 1 -0.82 2.29 -9.91
N ILE A 2 0.46 2.44 -9.56
CA ILE A 2 1.07 3.70 -9.07
C ILE A 2 1.85 4.49 -10.13
N GLN A 3 1.90 4.01 -11.37
CA GLN A 3 2.54 4.75 -12.47
C GLN A 3 1.61 5.86 -12.97
N PRO A 4 2.11 6.91 -13.66
CA PRO A 4 1.27 7.95 -14.25
C PRO A 4 0.11 7.36 -15.04
N GLY A 5 -1.11 7.85 -14.76
CA GLY A 5 -2.37 7.32 -15.33
C GLY A 5 -2.94 6.09 -14.60
N GLY A 6 -2.28 5.58 -13.55
CA GLY A 6 -2.78 4.50 -12.72
C GLY A 6 -3.76 4.96 -11.64
N ARG A 7 -4.69 4.06 -11.25
CA ARG A 7 -5.74 4.32 -10.23
C ARG A 7 -5.24 4.78 -8.86
N CYS A 8 -4.00 4.44 -8.51
CA CYS A 8 -3.35 4.79 -7.24
C CYS A 8 -2.19 5.76 -7.42
N TYR A 9 -2.15 6.48 -8.56
CA TYR A 9 -1.12 7.49 -8.79
C TYR A 9 -1.38 8.74 -7.93
N ASN A 10 -2.64 9.10 -7.72
CA ASN A 10 -3.02 10.27 -6.94
C ASN A 10 -3.37 9.89 -5.50
N PRO A 11 -2.84 10.62 -4.50
CA PRO A 11 -1.93 11.77 -4.63
C PRO A 11 -0.52 11.36 -5.08
N ASN A 12 0.09 12.15 -5.99
CA ASN A 12 1.42 11.90 -6.53
C ASN A 12 2.52 12.26 -5.53
N ASN A 13 2.72 11.39 -4.54
CA ASN A 13 3.80 11.50 -3.58
C ASN A 13 4.36 10.12 -3.22
N TYR A 14 5.62 10.10 -2.79
CA TYR A 14 6.35 8.88 -2.51
C TYR A 14 5.72 8.03 -1.40
N TYR A 15 5.15 8.64 -0.36
CA TYR A 15 4.54 7.91 0.76
C TYR A 15 3.31 7.13 0.30
N SER A 16 2.42 7.77 -0.47
CA SER A 16 1.21 7.11 -0.99
C SER A 16 1.56 5.98 -1.95
N HIS A 17 2.54 6.18 -2.84
CA HIS A 17 3.00 5.11 -3.73
C HIS A 17 3.67 3.96 -2.95
N ALA A 18 4.49 4.28 -1.95
CA ALA A 18 5.13 3.29 -1.09
C ALA A 18 4.09 2.45 -0.34
N SER A 19 3.08 3.06 0.28
CA SER A 19 2.01 2.34 0.99
C SER A 19 1.30 1.32 0.11
N VAL A 20 1.06 1.66 -1.16
CA VAL A 20 0.46 0.74 -2.13
C VAL A 20 1.37 -0.45 -2.42
N VAL A 21 2.67 -0.21 -2.65
CA VAL A 21 3.64 -1.27 -2.91
C VAL A 21 3.83 -2.16 -1.67
N MET A 22 3.91 -1.55 -0.50
CA MET A 22 4.05 -2.25 0.78
C MET A 22 2.84 -3.15 1.05
N HIS A 23 1.62 -2.68 0.79
CA HIS A 23 0.40 -3.49 0.89
C HIS A 23 0.43 -4.69 -0.07
N LEU A 24 0.79 -4.46 -1.33
CA LEU A 24 0.88 -5.53 -2.33
C LEU A 24 1.92 -6.59 -1.93
N TYR A 25 3.09 -6.17 -1.43
CA TYR A 25 4.12 -7.06 -0.94
C TYR A 25 3.65 -7.85 0.29
N TYR A 26 3.05 -7.18 1.27
CA TYR A 26 2.50 -7.82 2.47
C TYR A 26 1.48 -8.91 2.11
N LYS A 27 0.57 -8.63 1.16
CA LYS A 27 -0.40 -9.61 0.65
C LYS A 27 0.26 -10.76 -0.11
N ALA A 28 1.21 -10.47 -0.98
CA ALA A 28 1.94 -11.48 -1.75
C ALA A 28 2.73 -12.45 -0.84
N ASN A 29 3.11 -12.01 0.35
CA ASN A 29 3.84 -12.79 1.35
C ASN A 29 2.94 -13.25 2.52
N TYR A 30 1.71 -13.67 2.20
CA TYR A 30 0.79 -14.31 3.15
C TYR A 30 0.47 -13.51 4.42
N LYS A 31 0.61 -12.18 4.38
CA LYS A 31 0.31 -11.29 5.50
C LYS A 31 1.10 -11.64 6.77
N LEU A 32 2.34 -12.11 6.62
CA LEU A 32 3.21 -12.41 7.76
C LEU A 32 3.69 -11.12 8.43
N PRO A 33 3.72 -11.01 9.77
CA PRO A 33 4.05 -9.76 10.44
C PRO A 33 5.38 -9.13 10.01
N HIS A 34 6.41 -9.94 9.75
CA HIS A 34 7.73 -9.47 9.34
C HIS A 34 7.77 -8.87 7.92
N THR A 35 6.77 -9.15 7.08
CA THR A 35 6.72 -8.62 5.70
C THR A 35 6.13 -7.21 5.65
N CYS A 36 5.66 -6.70 6.79
CA CYS A 36 5.22 -5.31 6.98
C CYS A 36 6.30 -4.44 7.64
N ASP A 37 7.46 -4.98 8.03
CA ASP A 37 8.45 -4.22 8.79
C ASP A 37 9.01 -3.03 7.99
N PHE A 38 9.52 -3.25 6.77
CA PHE A 38 10.10 -2.22 5.91
C PHE A 38 11.05 -1.25 6.65
N MET A 39 11.92 -1.77 7.53
CA MET A 39 12.77 -0.95 8.41
C MET A 39 11.94 -0.05 9.34
N GLN A 40 10.90 -0.62 9.94
CA GLN A 40 9.92 0.03 10.81
C GLN A 40 9.09 1.15 10.16
N SER A 41 9.04 1.23 8.82
CA SER A 41 8.22 2.22 8.13
C SER A 41 6.80 1.73 7.82
N GLY A 42 6.55 0.42 7.90
CA GLY A 42 5.24 -0.16 7.63
C GLY A 42 4.41 -0.34 8.91
N LEU A 43 3.08 -0.29 8.76
CA LEU A 43 2.15 -0.53 9.85
C LEU A 43 0.89 -1.25 9.35
N ILE A 44 0.36 -2.15 10.17
CA ILE A 44 -0.89 -2.86 9.88
C ILE A 44 -2.05 -2.06 10.46
N ILE A 45 -2.97 -1.61 9.61
CA ILE A 45 -4.19 -0.93 10.01
C ILE A 45 -5.41 -1.83 9.83
N SER A 46 -6.40 -1.68 10.72
CA SER A 46 -7.71 -2.34 10.60
C SER A 46 -8.72 -1.50 9.80
N GLN A 47 -8.43 -0.22 9.57
CA GLN A 47 -9.28 0.69 8.81
C GLN A 47 -8.84 0.70 7.35
N ASP A 48 -9.80 0.64 6.43
CA ASP A 48 -9.54 0.68 4.98
C ASP A 48 -8.93 2.04 4.57
N PRO A 49 -7.69 2.09 4.05
CA PRO A 49 -7.04 3.32 3.61
C PRO A 49 -7.40 3.73 2.17
N SER A 50 -8.38 3.07 1.53
CA SER A 50 -8.77 3.35 0.16
C SER A 50 -9.28 4.79 -0.03
N VAL A 51 -8.79 5.47 -1.06
CA VAL A 51 -9.18 6.86 -1.38
C VAL A 51 -9.48 6.97 -2.88
N GLY A 52 -10.66 7.49 -3.21
CA GLY A 52 -11.09 7.64 -4.61
C GLY A 52 -11.08 6.31 -5.35
N GLU A 53 -10.34 6.24 -6.46
CA GLU A 53 -10.20 5.03 -7.27
C GLU A 53 -9.08 4.09 -6.79
N CYS A 54 -8.31 4.51 -5.78
CA CYS A 54 -7.26 3.68 -5.20
C CYS A 54 -7.82 2.77 -4.11
N ILE A 55 -8.17 1.54 -4.52
CA ILE A 55 -8.74 0.53 -3.63
C ILE A 55 -7.65 -0.45 -3.16
N TYR A 56 -7.51 -0.57 -1.84
CA TYR A 56 -6.68 -1.57 -1.17
C TYR A 56 -7.49 -2.84 -1.00
N GLU A 57 -7.24 -3.82 -1.86
CA GLU A 57 -7.98 -5.08 -1.80
C GLU A 57 -7.66 -5.85 -0.51
N PRO A 58 -8.64 -6.51 0.12
CA PRO A 58 -8.47 -7.29 1.34
C PRO A 58 -7.55 -8.51 1.17
#